data_AF-K6VEY3-F1
#
_entry.id   AF-K6VEY3-F1
#
_cell.length_a   1.000
_cell.length_b   1.000
_cell.length_c   1.000
_cell.angle_alpha   90.00
_cell.angle_beta   90.00
_cell.angle_gamma   90.00
#
_symmetry.space_group_name_H-M   'P 1'
#
loop_
_entity.id
_entity.type
_entity.pdbx_description
1 polymer ?
#
loop_
_entity_poly.entity_id
_entity_poly.type
_entity_poly.pdbx_seq_one_letter_code
_entity_poly.pdbx_strand_id
1 'polypeptide(L)'
;MKKHKGYQFLTPRVELFPKKRTSAKKYDQGVGKNLNEKLFAVEENKNEEIDGKHISSVMSYDTGDNINIEKIKTILPHRYPFLLVDKVIHVERNKKIIGIKQVSANEQFFNGHFPAKAVMPGVLQVEALAQLGGILCLTNEENSGRDNLFLFAGVDGVRWKKPVLPGDTLVMEVEQISFKPTLGVAKLRGCAYVGGHVVLKVAEMTFALAR
;
A
#
# COMPACT_ATOMS: atom_id res chain seq x y z
N MET A 1 62.63 5.01 -24.80
CA MET A 1 61.96 5.47 -23.56
C MET A 1 61.47 6.90 -23.73
N LYS A 2 60.17 7.12 -23.96
CA LYS A 2 59.54 8.44 -23.79
C LYS A 2 58.16 8.27 -23.16
N LYS A 3 57.90 9.17 -22.21
CA LYS A 3 56.92 9.10 -21.12
C LYS A 3 55.48 9.22 -21.61
N HIS A 4 54.57 8.51 -20.94
CA HIS A 4 53.13 8.72 -21.02
C HIS A 4 52.75 10.17 -20.69
N LYS A 5 51.88 10.78 -21.51
CA LYS A 5 51.07 11.95 -21.15
C LYS A 5 49.63 11.49 -21.04
N GLY A 6 49.03 11.72 -19.88
CA GLY A 6 47.67 11.31 -19.55
C GLY A 6 46.61 12.02 -20.40
N TYR A 7 45.51 11.33 -20.64
CA TYR A 7 44.32 11.90 -21.24
C TYR A 7 43.64 12.82 -20.22
N GLN A 8 43.49 14.09 -20.58
CA GLN A 8 42.80 15.10 -19.81
C GLN A 8 41.31 15.06 -20.23
N PHE A 9 40.42 14.60 -19.34
CA PHE A 9 38.98 14.66 -19.57
C PHE A 9 38.54 16.13 -19.60
N LEU A 10 38.11 16.61 -20.77
CA LEU A 10 37.42 17.89 -20.91
C LEU A 10 35.97 17.72 -20.45
N THR A 11 35.66 18.05 -19.21
CA THR A 11 34.29 18.37 -18.82
C THR A 11 34.06 19.87 -19.01
N PRO A 12 33.01 20.31 -19.72
CA PRO A 12 32.66 21.71 -19.73
C PRO A 12 32.22 22.12 -18.31
N ARG A 13 32.86 23.17 -17.79
CA ARG A 13 32.47 23.82 -16.53
C ARG A 13 31.09 24.45 -16.74
N VAL A 14 30.03 23.78 -16.29
CA VAL A 14 28.69 24.37 -16.24
C VAL A 14 28.73 25.50 -15.21
N GLU A 15 28.55 26.74 -15.66
CA GLU A 15 28.39 27.88 -14.76
C GLU A 15 27.21 27.62 -13.83
N LEU A 16 27.50 27.56 -12.53
CA LEU A 16 26.48 27.53 -11.49
C LEU A 16 25.78 28.90 -11.48
N PHE A 17 24.44 28.85 -11.43
CA PHE A 17 23.47 29.93 -11.22
C PHE A 17 22.95 30.67 -12.47
N PRO A 18 21.64 30.52 -12.81
CA PRO A 18 21.01 31.41 -13.78
C PRO A 18 20.85 32.82 -13.20
N LYS A 19 21.14 33.85 -14.02
CA LYS A 19 20.87 35.27 -13.76
C LYS A 19 19.40 35.48 -13.34
N LYS A 20 19.19 36.31 -12.31
CA LYS A 20 17.87 36.71 -11.77
C LYS A 20 16.89 37.04 -12.91
N ARG A 21 15.89 36.18 -13.12
CA ARG A 21 14.71 36.51 -13.93
C ARG A 21 13.82 37.46 -13.13
N THR A 22 13.79 38.72 -13.55
CA THR A 22 12.82 39.73 -13.14
C THR A 22 11.51 39.52 -13.89
N SER A 23 10.59 38.77 -13.29
CA SER A 23 9.14 39.00 -13.43
C SER A 23 8.43 38.11 -12.41
N ALA A 24 8.10 38.70 -11.27
CA ALA A 24 7.20 38.10 -10.30
C ALA A 24 5.80 38.01 -10.92
N LYS A 25 5.53 36.97 -11.72
CA LYS A 25 4.18 36.45 -11.80
C LYS A 25 3.88 35.89 -10.42
N LYS A 26 3.20 36.68 -9.59
CA LYS A 26 2.64 36.24 -8.32
C LYS A 26 1.90 34.94 -8.61
N TYR A 27 2.39 33.84 -8.04
CA TYR A 27 1.53 32.70 -7.79
C TYR A 27 0.31 33.24 -7.07
N ASP A 28 -0.87 33.04 -7.65
CA ASP A 28 -2.11 33.42 -7.00
C ASP A 28 -2.27 32.53 -5.76
N GLN A 29 -1.86 33.06 -4.61
CA GLN A 29 -1.94 32.40 -3.33
C GLN A 29 -3.40 32.10 -2.93
N GLY A 30 -4.40 32.69 -3.62
CA GLY A 30 -5.81 32.41 -3.44
C GLY A 30 -6.27 31.08 -4.04
N VAL A 31 -5.64 30.63 -5.13
CA VAL A 31 -5.97 29.33 -5.77
C VAL A 31 -5.47 28.17 -4.91
N GLY A 32 -4.26 28.30 -4.34
CA GLY A 32 -3.69 27.31 -3.43
C GLY A 32 -4.41 27.20 -2.08
N LYS A 33 -4.96 28.32 -1.57
CA LYS A 33 -5.75 28.31 -0.32
C LYS A 33 -7.09 27.60 -0.47
N ASN A 34 -7.84 27.88 -1.53
CA ASN A 34 -9.15 27.24 -1.76
C ASN A 34 -9.04 25.73 -2.09
N LEU A 35 -7.94 25.31 -2.74
CA LEU A 35 -7.68 23.89 -3.00
C LEU A 35 -7.31 23.15 -1.71
N ASN A 36 -6.42 23.72 -0.89
CA ASN A 36 -6.06 23.12 0.40
C ASN A 36 -7.25 23.13 1.36
N GLU A 37 -8.02 24.22 1.46
CA GLU A 37 -9.21 24.26 2.32
C GLU A 37 -10.30 23.26 1.88
N LYS A 38 -10.44 22.97 0.58
CA LYS A 38 -11.32 21.90 0.08
C LYS A 38 -10.75 20.48 0.27
N LEU A 39 -9.42 20.33 0.22
CA LEU A 39 -8.74 19.05 0.46
C LEU A 39 -8.64 18.70 1.96
N PHE A 40 -8.64 19.71 2.83
CA PHE A 40 -8.54 19.59 4.29
C PHE A 40 -9.83 19.97 5.03
N ALA A 41 -10.94 20.17 4.32
CA ALA A 41 -12.28 20.17 4.93
C ALA A 41 -12.59 18.74 5.36
N VAL A 42 -11.96 18.34 6.47
CA VAL A 42 -12.35 17.17 7.26
C VAL A 42 -13.73 17.51 7.80
N GLU A 43 -14.77 17.04 7.11
CA GLU A 43 -16.05 16.87 7.77
C GLU A 43 -15.80 15.90 8.92
N GLU A 44 -15.84 16.38 10.17
CA GLU A 44 -15.87 15.55 11.36
C GLU A 44 -17.18 14.74 11.38
N ASN A 45 -17.33 13.78 10.48
CA ASN A 45 -18.39 12.79 10.55
C ASN A 45 -17.94 11.66 11.48
N LYS A 46 -18.07 11.90 12.78
CA LYS A 46 -17.75 10.94 13.86
C LYS A 46 -18.59 9.65 13.86
N ASN A 47 -19.47 9.45 12.86
CA ASN A 47 -20.41 8.32 12.80
C ASN A 47 -20.50 7.63 11.42
N GLU A 48 -19.66 7.96 10.44
CA GLU A 48 -19.63 7.18 9.19
C GLU A 48 -18.78 5.91 9.39
N GLU A 49 -19.35 4.76 9.01
CA GLU A 49 -18.64 3.47 9.03
C GLU A 49 -17.40 3.58 8.15
N ILE A 50 -16.21 3.48 8.76
CA ILE A 50 -14.94 3.59 8.04
C ILE A 50 -14.81 2.37 7.10
N ASP A 51 -15.09 2.57 5.82
CA ASP A 51 -14.90 1.57 4.77
C ASP A 51 -13.73 1.95 3.83
N GLY A 52 -13.10 0.95 3.23
CA GLY A 52 -11.94 1.14 2.37
C GLY A 52 -12.25 1.92 1.09
N LYS A 53 -13.52 1.95 0.65
CA LYS A 53 -13.95 2.67 -0.54
C LYS A 53 -13.96 4.18 -0.29
N HIS A 54 -14.51 4.61 0.84
CA HIS A 54 -14.55 6.00 1.26
C HIS A 54 -13.12 6.53 1.42
N ILE A 55 -12.27 5.83 2.18
CA ILE A 55 -10.85 6.20 2.34
C ILE A 55 -10.15 6.33 0.98
N SER A 56 -10.36 5.37 0.08
CA SER A 56 -9.79 5.41 -1.28
C SER A 56 -10.24 6.62 -2.09
N SER A 57 -11.44 7.16 -1.82
CA SER A 57 -11.97 8.34 -2.50
C SER A 57 -11.43 9.66 -1.94
N VAL A 58 -11.24 9.77 -0.62
CA VAL A 58 -10.82 11.02 0.03
C VAL A 58 -9.30 11.17 0.15
N MET A 59 -8.53 10.07 -0.03
CA MET A 59 -7.06 10.03 0.10
C MET A 59 -6.50 10.64 1.41
N SER A 60 -7.32 10.75 2.44
CA SER A 60 -6.97 11.19 3.79
C SER A 60 -7.18 10.02 4.76
N TYR A 61 -6.19 9.75 5.61
CA TYR A 61 -6.17 8.58 6.49
C TYR A 61 -5.47 8.88 7.83
N ASP A 62 -5.94 9.90 8.56
CA ASP A 62 -5.54 10.05 9.97
C ASP A 62 -6.64 9.51 10.89
N THR A 63 -6.60 8.20 11.10
CA THR A 63 -7.55 7.48 11.97
C THR A 63 -7.02 7.30 13.40
N GLY A 64 -5.83 7.83 13.73
CA GLY A 64 -5.16 7.61 15.01
C GLY A 64 -4.47 6.25 15.18
N ASP A 65 -5.01 5.18 14.60
CA ASP A 65 -4.47 3.81 14.67
C ASP A 65 -3.66 3.44 13.42
N ASN A 66 -2.47 4.02 13.31
CA ASN A 66 -1.57 3.83 12.16
C ASN A 66 -0.43 2.84 12.46
N ILE A 67 -0.44 1.66 11.82
CA ILE A 67 0.71 0.73 11.84
C ILE A 67 1.63 1.04 10.66
N ASN A 68 2.80 1.59 10.95
CA ASN A 68 3.80 1.92 9.93
C ASN A 68 4.61 0.70 9.48
N ILE A 69 5.42 0.90 8.43
CA ILE A 69 6.23 -0.17 7.81
C ILE A 69 7.20 -0.85 8.80
N GLU A 70 7.79 -0.12 9.74
CA GLU A 70 8.71 -0.71 10.71
C GLU A 70 7.97 -1.64 11.66
N LYS A 71 6.78 -1.26 12.12
CA LYS A 71 5.95 -2.13 12.94
C LYS A 71 5.42 -3.32 12.14
N ILE A 72 5.02 -3.14 10.88
CA ILE A 72 4.62 -4.23 9.98
C ILE A 72 5.73 -5.29 9.87
N LYS A 73 7.00 -4.88 9.71
CA LYS A 73 8.15 -5.81 9.64
C LYS A 73 8.36 -6.62 10.93
N THR A 74 7.90 -6.14 12.08
CA THR A 74 7.93 -6.92 13.34
C THR A 74 6.80 -7.94 13.43
N ILE A 75 5.71 -7.75 12.68
CA ILE A 75 4.53 -8.62 12.68
C ILE A 75 4.65 -9.68 11.58
N LEU A 76 5.02 -9.25 10.38
CA LEU A 76 5.16 -10.13 9.22
C LEU A 76 6.62 -10.56 9.00
N PRO A 77 6.86 -11.82 8.62
CA PRO A 77 8.19 -12.28 8.23
C PRO A 77 8.61 -11.80 6.83
N HIS A 78 7.65 -11.39 5.99
CA HIS A 78 7.89 -10.95 4.61
C HIS A 78 8.89 -9.79 4.52
N ARG A 79 9.80 -9.85 3.54
CA ARG A 79 10.80 -8.82 3.24
C ARG A 79 10.83 -8.54 1.75
N TYR A 80 11.58 -7.51 1.35
CA TYR A 80 11.83 -7.24 -0.07
C TYR A 80 12.30 -8.52 -0.79
N PRO A 81 11.76 -8.85 -1.98
CA PRO A 81 10.81 -8.05 -2.78
C PRO A 81 9.33 -8.44 -2.60
N PHE A 82 8.97 -9.07 -1.48
CA PHE A 82 7.66 -9.71 -1.28
C PHE A 82 6.89 -9.18 -0.06
N LEU A 83 7.30 -8.07 0.55
CA LEU A 83 6.48 -7.34 1.52
C LEU A 83 5.63 -6.30 0.76
N LEU A 84 4.31 -6.47 0.76
CA LEU A 84 3.38 -5.74 -0.09
C LEU A 84 2.32 -4.94 0.70
N VAL A 85 2.57 -4.68 1.98
CA VAL A 85 1.75 -3.78 2.80
C VAL A 85 2.65 -2.67 3.33
N ASP A 86 2.37 -1.43 2.94
CA ASP A 86 3.20 -0.27 3.30
C ASP A 86 2.74 0.39 4.60
N LYS A 87 1.43 0.36 4.86
CA LYS A 87 0.80 0.97 6.03
C LYS A 87 -0.53 0.32 6.35
N VAL A 88 -0.84 0.15 7.63
CA VAL A 88 -2.21 -0.10 8.10
C VAL A 88 -2.76 1.21 8.65
N ILE A 89 -3.96 1.55 8.24
CA ILE A 89 -4.63 2.81 8.56
C ILE A 89 -5.93 2.61 9.34
N HIS A 90 -6.36 1.38 9.57
CA HIS A 90 -7.49 1.11 10.45
C HIS A 90 -7.43 -0.35 10.88
N VAL A 91 -7.68 -0.61 12.17
CA VAL A 91 -7.80 -1.95 12.71
C VAL A 91 -8.99 -2.00 13.66
N GLU A 92 -9.98 -2.81 13.32
CA GLU A 92 -11.00 -3.28 14.25
C GLU A 92 -10.67 -4.74 14.59
N ARG A 93 -10.11 -4.96 15.78
CA ARG A 93 -9.61 -6.29 16.21
C ARG A 93 -10.67 -7.36 16.00
N ASN A 94 -10.26 -8.55 15.54
CA ASN A 94 -11.13 -9.70 15.27
C ASN A 94 -12.19 -9.49 14.18
N LYS A 95 -12.24 -8.34 13.50
CA LYS A 95 -13.30 -8.01 12.56
C LYS A 95 -12.79 -7.47 11.23
N LYS A 96 -12.01 -6.40 11.22
CA LYS A 96 -11.66 -5.68 9.99
C LYS A 96 -10.30 -5.01 10.08
N ILE A 97 -9.61 -4.93 8.95
CA ILE A 97 -8.38 -4.17 8.81
C ILE A 97 -8.37 -3.45 7.46
N ILE A 98 -7.84 -2.22 7.43
CA ILE A 98 -7.65 -1.45 6.21
C ILE A 98 -6.19 -1.04 6.10
N GLY A 99 -5.58 -1.32 4.96
CA GLY A 99 -4.18 -1.04 4.68
C GLY A 99 -3.96 -0.44 3.30
N ILE A 100 -2.74 0.00 3.07
CA ILE A 100 -2.31 0.65 1.84
C ILE A 100 -1.13 -0.13 1.26
N LYS A 101 -1.21 -0.36 -0.05
CA LYS A 101 -0.07 -0.68 -0.92
C LYS A 101 0.09 0.45 -1.93
N GLN A 102 1.21 1.15 -1.88
CA GLN A 102 1.63 2.08 -2.91
C GLN A 102 2.18 1.32 -4.10
N VAL A 103 1.70 1.67 -5.29
CA VAL A 103 2.10 1.03 -6.54
C VAL A 103 3.02 1.98 -7.30
N SER A 104 4.29 1.61 -7.41
CA SER A 104 5.32 2.47 -8.01
C SER A 104 5.94 1.84 -9.24
N ALA A 105 6.21 2.65 -10.26
CA ALA A 105 6.92 2.19 -11.47
C ALA A 105 8.31 1.63 -11.15
N ASN A 106 8.86 1.96 -9.98
CA ASN A 106 10.16 1.49 -9.50
C ASN A 106 10.11 0.12 -8.78
N GLU A 107 9.02 -0.63 -8.89
CA GLU A 107 8.92 -1.99 -8.36
C GLU A 107 9.42 -3.02 -9.39
N GLN A 108 10.24 -3.98 -8.93
CA GLN A 108 10.96 -4.89 -9.81
C GLN A 108 10.08 -5.71 -10.77
N PHE A 109 8.83 -6.02 -10.40
CA PHE A 109 7.94 -6.84 -11.21
C PHE A 109 7.44 -6.12 -12.47
N PHE A 110 7.48 -4.78 -12.51
CA PHE A 110 7.05 -4.02 -13.69
C PHE A 110 8.01 -4.17 -14.88
N ASN A 111 9.28 -4.51 -14.64
CA ASN A 111 10.22 -4.83 -15.72
C ASN A 111 9.74 -6.01 -16.58
N GLY A 112 9.01 -6.95 -15.98
CA GLY A 112 8.51 -8.15 -16.64
C GLY A 112 7.00 -8.17 -16.89
N HIS A 113 6.22 -7.29 -16.25
CA HIS A 113 4.75 -7.35 -16.29
C HIS A 113 4.11 -5.99 -16.61
N PHE A 114 4.15 -5.54 -17.86
CA PHE A 114 4.89 -6.08 -19.02
C PHE A 114 5.85 -5.01 -19.53
N PRO A 115 6.94 -5.36 -20.24
CA PRO A 115 7.95 -4.39 -20.68
C PRO A 115 7.38 -3.17 -21.42
N ALA A 116 6.33 -3.35 -22.24
CA ALA A 116 5.68 -2.27 -22.99
C ALA A 116 4.49 -1.63 -22.27
N LYS A 117 4.02 -2.24 -21.17
CA LYS A 117 2.82 -1.80 -20.43
C LYS A 117 2.88 -2.29 -18.99
N ALA A 118 3.31 -1.43 -18.09
CA ALA A 118 3.35 -1.72 -16.65
C ALA A 118 1.93 -1.94 -16.09
N VAL A 119 1.68 -3.14 -15.54
CA VAL A 119 0.43 -3.52 -14.86
C VAL A 119 0.81 -4.32 -13.62
N MET A 120 0.25 -4.01 -12.44
CA MET A 120 0.56 -4.80 -11.25
C MET A 120 0.00 -6.21 -11.42
N PRO A 121 0.80 -7.28 -11.26
CA PRO A 121 0.31 -8.65 -11.37
C PRO A 121 -0.87 -8.91 -10.43
N GLY A 122 -1.96 -9.46 -10.96
CA GLY A 122 -3.18 -9.69 -10.19
C GLY A 122 -2.98 -10.59 -8.96
N VAL A 123 -2.03 -11.53 -9.05
CA VAL A 123 -1.64 -12.42 -7.93
C VAL A 123 -0.95 -11.66 -6.80
N LEU A 124 -0.18 -10.61 -7.09
CA LEU A 124 0.46 -9.79 -6.05
C LEU A 124 -0.57 -8.90 -5.32
N GLN A 125 -1.70 -8.58 -5.96
CA GLN A 125 -2.80 -7.90 -5.27
C GLN A 125 -3.51 -8.83 -4.29
N VAL A 126 -3.67 -10.12 -4.64
CA VAL A 126 -4.19 -11.14 -3.72
C VAL A 126 -3.21 -11.38 -2.57
N GLU A 127 -1.92 -11.47 -2.87
CA GLU A 127 -0.87 -11.59 -1.85
C GLU A 127 -0.87 -10.40 -0.88
N ALA A 128 -1.00 -9.17 -1.38
CA ALA A 128 -1.06 -7.98 -0.53
C ALA A 128 -2.28 -8.00 0.41
N LEU A 129 -3.46 -8.44 -0.08
CA LEU A 129 -4.63 -8.71 0.77
C LEU A 129 -4.35 -9.82 1.79
N ALA A 130 -3.64 -10.87 1.38
CA ALA A 130 -3.34 -11.98 2.26
C ALA A 130 -2.40 -11.57 3.40
N GLN A 131 -1.37 -10.76 3.11
CA GLN A 131 -0.47 -10.19 4.11
C GLN A 131 -1.19 -9.26 5.07
N LEU A 132 -2.10 -8.42 4.56
CA LEU A 132 -2.93 -7.56 5.41
C LEU A 132 -3.82 -8.40 6.33
N GLY A 133 -4.42 -9.47 5.81
CA GLY A 133 -5.15 -10.45 6.60
C GLY A 133 -4.30 -11.16 7.65
N GLY A 134 -3.05 -11.51 7.32
CA GLY A 134 -2.07 -12.05 8.26
C GLY A 134 -1.79 -11.09 9.42
N ILE A 135 -1.69 -9.78 9.15
CA ILE A 135 -1.56 -8.76 10.20
C ILE A 135 -2.79 -8.78 11.11
N LEU A 136 -4.02 -8.84 10.56
CA LEU A 136 -5.24 -8.93 11.37
C LEU A 136 -5.24 -10.19 12.26
N CYS A 137 -4.83 -11.34 11.72
CA CYS A 137 -4.75 -12.59 12.47
C CYS A 137 -3.68 -12.55 13.59
N LEU A 138 -2.54 -11.89 13.37
CA LEU A 138 -1.43 -11.84 14.33
C LEU A 138 -1.56 -10.72 15.38
N THR A 139 -2.35 -9.69 15.08
CA THR A 139 -2.65 -8.59 16.03
C THR A 139 -3.93 -8.82 16.82
N ASN A 140 -4.57 -9.97 16.65
CA ASN A 140 -5.71 -10.36 17.46
C ASN A 140 -5.31 -10.69 18.91
N GLU A 141 -6.28 -10.69 19.82
CA GLU A 141 -6.02 -10.86 21.25
C GLU A 141 -5.45 -12.25 21.58
N GLU A 142 -5.84 -13.28 20.82
CA GLU A 142 -5.43 -14.67 21.08
C GLU A 142 -4.00 -14.99 20.61
N ASN A 143 -3.48 -14.26 19.61
CA ASN A 143 -2.14 -14.46 19.04
C ASN A 143 -1.14 -13.37 19.41
N SER A 144 -1.58 -12.25 20.00
CA SER A 144 -0.70 -11.16 20.39
C SER A 144 0.45 -11.64 21.29
N GLY A 145 1.69 -11.45 20.84
CA GLY A 145 2.89 -11.83 21.58
C GLY A 145 3.36 -13.29 21.38
N ARG A 146 2.72 -14.05 20.49
CA ARG A 146 3.15 -15.41 20.11
C ARG A 146 3.91 -15.37 18.78
N ASP A 147 4.92 -16.23 18.65
CA ASP A 147 5.65 -16.44 17.39
C ASP A 147 4.86 -17.38 16.46
N ASN A 148 3.70 -16.90 16.02
CA ASN A 148 2.79 -17.65 15.18
C ASN A 148 3.03 -17.31 13.71
N LEU A 149 3.05 -18.34 12.85
CA LEU A 149 3.13 -18.17 11.40
C LEU A 149 1.83 -18.67 10.77
N PHE A 150 1.10 -17.79 10.08
CA PHE A 150 -0.04 -18.19 9.25
C PHE A 150 0.41 -18.39 7.81
N LEU A 151 0.18 -19.60 7.30
CA LEU A 151 0.38 -19.96 5.90
C LEU A 151 -0.89 -19.72 5.11
N PHE A 152 -0.74 -19.19 3.90
CA PHE A 152 -1.85 -19.00 2.98
C PHE A 152 -2.22 -20.35 2.34
N ALA A 153 -3.35 -20.92 2.76
CA ALA A 153 -3.74 -22.30 2.46
C ALA A 153 -4.71 -22.41 1.27
N GLY A 154 -5.43 -21.35 0.94
CA GLY A 154 -6.36 -21.35 -0.19
C GLY A 154 -7.05 -20.02 -0.43
N VAL A 155 -7.61 -19.88 -1.62
CA VAL A 155 -8.35 -18.68 -2.04
C VAL A 155 -9.52 -19.06 -2.93
N ASP A 156 -10.67 -18.42 -2.72
CA ASP A 156 -11.87 -18.64 -3.52
C ASP A 156 -12.53 -17.32 -3.95
N GLY A 157 -13.21 -17.35 -5.09
CA GLY A 157 -14.02 -16.25 -5.59
C GLY A 157 -13.23 -15.00 -6.00
N VAL A 158 -11.97 -15.14 -6.42
CA VAL A 158 -11.14 -14.01 -6.87
C VAL A 158 -11.71 -13.38 -8.15
N ARG A 159 -11.89 -12.06 -8.15
CA ARG A 159 -12.40 -11.28 -9.29
C ARG A 159 -11.65 -9.95 -9.40
N TRP A 160 -10.79 -9.82 -10.40
CA TRP A 160 -10.23 -8.53 -10.81
C TRP A 160 -11.24 -7.76 -11.65
N LYS A 161 -11.42 -6.47 -11.34
CA LYS A 161 -12.41 -5.60 -12.00
C LYS A 161 -11.74 -4.59 -12.93
N LYS A 162 -10.55 -4.09 -12.56
CA LYS A 162 -9.76 -3.13 -13.33
C LYS A 162 -8.27 -3.41 -13.13
N PRO A 163 -7.41 -3.08 -14.10
CA PRO A 163 -5.97 -3.13 -13.89
C PRO A 163 -5.54 -2.10 -12.84
N VAL A 164 -4.49 -2.42 -12.09
CA VAL A 164 -3.80 -1.52 -11.16
C VAL A 164 -2.47 -1.14 -11.79
N LEU A 165 -2.15 0.16 -11.80
CA LEU A 165 -1.07 0.75 -12.57
C LEU A 165 -0.10 1.51 -11.66
N PRO A 166 1.15 1.77 -12.12
CA PRO A 166 2.04 2.69 -11.43
C PRO A 166 1.38 4.04 -11.15
N GLY A 167 1.53 4.54 -9.92
CA GLY A 167 0.91 5.77 -9.44
C GLY A 167 -0.40 5.55 -8.67
N ASP A 168 -1.00 4.37 -8.75
CA ASP A 168 -2.19 4.04 -7.97
C ASP A 168 -1.84 3.86 -6.48
N THR A 169 -2.73 4.34 -5.61
CA THR A 169 -2.77 3.93 -4.20
C THR A 169 -3.80 2.82 -4.07
N LEU A 170 -3.32 1.58 -3.85
CA LEU A 170 -4.17 0.43 -3.63
C LEU A 170 -4.60 0.40 -2.16
N VAL A 171 -5.83 0.82 -1.90
CA VAL A 171 -6.45 0.72 -0.57
C VAL A 171 -7.07 -0.66 -0.45
N MET A 172 -6.70 -1.40 0.59
CA MET A 172 -7.06 -2.78 0.81
C MET A 172 -7.87 -2.91 2.09
N GLU A 173 -8.95 -3.66 2.03
CA GLU A 173 -9.83 -3.95 3.16
C GLU A 173 -9.95 -5.47 3.30
N VAL A 174 -9.76 -5.95 4.52
CA VAL A 174 -9.89 -7.37 4.85
C VAL A 174 -10.78 -7.52 6.07
N GLU A 175 -11.73 -8.44 5.97
CA GLU A 175 -12.69 -8.75 7.03
C GLU A 175 -12.55 -10.20 7.49
N GLN A 176 -12.67 -10.46 8.78
CA GLN A 176 -12.69 -11.80 9.34
C GLN A 176 -14.06 -12.45 9.14
N ILE A 177 -14.11 -13.56 8.40
CA ILE A 177 -15.31 -14.38 8.25
C ILE A 177 -15.43 -15.35 9.42
N SER A 178 -14.32 -16.03 9.75
CA SER A 178 -14.29 -16.95 10.89
C SER A 178 -12.86 -17.18 11.37
N PHE A 179 -12.70 -17.39 12.68
CA PHE A 179 -11.45 -17.79 13.30
C PHE A 179 -11.70 -19.02 14.17
N LYS A 180 -10.94 -20.10 13.94
CA LYS A 180 -11.05 -21.38 14.66
C LYS A 180 -9.68 -21.72 15.27
N PRO A 181 -9.38 -21.22 16.48
CA PRO A 181 -8.06 -21.35 17.10
C PRO A 181 -7.66 -22.81 17.34
N THR A 182 -8.61 -23.64 17.74
CA THR A 182 -8.41 -25.08 17.99
C THR A 182 -7.94 -25.84 16.75
N LEU A 183 -8.42 -25.43 15.57
CA LEU A 183 -8.00 -26.00 14.29
C LEU A 183 -6.79 -25.27 13.70
N GLY A 184 -6.46 -24.08 14.21
CA GLY A 184 -5.47 -23.18 13.64
C GLY A 184 -5.91 -22.62 12.29
N VAL A 185 -7.20 -22.40 12.05
CA VAL A 185 -7.72 -21.96 10.74
C VAL A 185 -8.41 -20.60 10.85
N ALA A 186 -8.05 -19.69 9.95
CA ALA A 186 -8.74 -18.41 9.76
C ALA A 186 -9.29 -18.31 8.34
N LYS A 187 -10.48 -17.72 8.19
CA LYS A 187 -11.08 -17.39 6.89
C LYS A 187 -11.38 -15.90 6.84
N LEU A 188 -10.93 -15.24 5.79
CA LEU A 188 -11.03 -13.80 5.61
C LEU A 188 -11.64 -13.47 4.25
N ARG A 189 -12.32 -12.32 4.14
CA ARG A 189 -12.77 -11.73 2.88
C ARG A 189 -11.88 -10.55 2.53
N GLY A 190 -11.64 -10.27 1.26
CA GLY A 190 -10.81 -9.13 0.83
C GLY A 190 -11.43 -8.30 -0.28
N CYS A 191 -11.29 -6.99 -0.20
CA CYS A 191 -11.58 -6.04 -1.30
C CYS A 191 -10.42 -5.06 -1.44
N ALA A 192 -10.15 -4.62 -2.67
CA ALA A 192 -9.20 -3.54 -2.91
C ALA A 192 -9.79 -2.47 -3.84
N TYR A 193 -9.36 -1.24 -3.63
CA TYR A 193 -9.90 -0.03 -4.23
C TYR A 193 -8.79 0.89 -4.74
N VAL A 194 -9.06 1.60 -5.83
CA VAL A 194 -8.25 2.71 -6.36
C VAL A 194 -9.18 3.85 -6.70
N GLY A 195 -8.94 5.04 -6.15
CA GLY A 195 -9.79 6.23 -6.36
C GLY A 195 -11.28 5.98 -6.07
N GLY A 196 -11.60 5.22 -5.02
CA GLY A 196 -12.98 4.88 -4.64
C GLY A 196 -13.66 3.81 -5.52
N HIS A 197 -12.94 3.22 -6.49
CA HIS A 197 -13.46 2.15 -7.34
C HIS A 197 -12.88 0.79 -6.94
N VAL A 198 -13.73 -0.24 -6.87
CA VAL A 198 -13.28 -1.62 -6.66
C VAL A 198 -12.40 -2.08 -7.83
N VAL A 199 -11.20 -2.56 -7.52
CA VAL A 199 -10.27 -3.16 -8.48
C VAL A 199 -10.10 -4.67 -8.29
N LEU A 200 -10.28 -5.17 -7.06
CA LEU A 200 -10.19 -6.59 -6.70
C LEU A 200 -11.23 -6.95 -5.65
N LYS A 201 -11.86 -8.12 -5.81
CA LYS A 201 -12.63 -8.80 -4.76
C LYS A 201 -12.13 -10.23 -4.59
N VAL A 202 -12.07 -10.69 -3.34
CA VAL A 202 -11.76 -12.07 -2.97
C VAL A 202 -12.84 -12.52 -1.97
N ALA A 203 -13.59 -13.56 -2.32
CA ALA A 203 -14.72 -14.00 -1.49
C ALA A 203 -14.24 -14.66 -0.20
N GLU A 204 -13.20 -15.49 -0.29
CA GLU A 204 -12.59 -16.16 0.84
C GLU A 204 -11.07 -16.35 0.63
N MET A 205 -10.31 -16.07 1.69
CA MET A 205 -8.90 -16.37 1.87
C MET A 205 -8.78 -17.27 3.10
N THR A 206 -8.20 -18.45 2.95
CA THR A 206 -8.01 -19.41 4.05
C THR A 206 -6.56 -19.39 4.51
N PHE A 207 -6.36 -19.25 5.82
CA PHE A 207 -5.06 -19.32 6.47
C PHE A 207 -5.03 -20.48 7.45
N ALA A 208 -3.88 -21.14 7.51
CA ALA A 208 -3.60 -22.19 8.47
C ALA A 208 -2.37 -21.83 9.32
N LEU A 209 -2.46 -22.02 10.63
CA LEU A 209 -1.34 -21.87 11.53
C LEU A 209 -0.31 -22.97 11.22
N ALA A 210 0.93 -22.57 10.93
CA ALA A 210 2.06 -23.48 10.86
C ALA A 210 2.31 -24.05 12.26
N ARG A 211 2.25 -25.37 12.38
CA ARG A 211 2.60 -26.11 13.59
C ARG A 211 4.02 -26.64 13.50
#